data_AF-A0A7R9KAU6-F1
#
_entry.id   AF-A0A7R9KAU6-F1
#
_cell.length_a   1.000
_cell.length_b   1.000
_cell.length_c   1.000
_cell.angle_alpha   90.00
_cell.angle_beta   90.00
_cell.angle_gamma   90.00
#
_symmetry.space_group_name_H-M   'P 1'
#
loop_
_entity.id
_entity.type
_entity.pdbx_description
1 polymer ?
#
loop_
_entity_poly.entity_id
_entity_poly.type
_entity_poly.pdbx_seq_one_letter_code
_entity_poly.pdbx_strand_id
1 'polypeptide(L)' 'MLNQWRFLNKGFMSLNTFLHQSDVEAFSFDIETPDLMDYLRNCLIGGKKYLFKEDISNIPKARKNIYR' A
#
# COMPACT_ATOMS: atom_id res chain seq x y z
N MET A 1 7.07 2.76 -25.12
CA MET A 1 6.07 1.96 -24.38
C MET A 1 6.69 1.57 -23.06
N LEU A 2 6.13 1.97 -21.92
CA LEU A 2 6.65 1.59 -20.61
C LEU A 2 6.33 0.10 -20.34
N ASN A 3 7.32 -0.68 -19.95
CA ASN A 3 7.14 -2.07 -19.53
C ASN A 3 6.26 -2.07 -18.26
N GLN A 4 4.98 -2.43 -18.41
CA GLN A 4 4.07 -2.55 -17.28
C GLN A 4 4.26 -3.89 -16.60
N TRP A 5 4.56 -3.86 -15.29
CA TRP A 5 4.54 -5.05 -14.46
C TRP A 5 3.10 -5.41 -14.14
N ARG A 6 2.62 -6.52 -14.71
CA ARG A 6 1.30 -7.09 -14.41
C ARG A 6 1.46 -8.23 -13.42
N PHE A 7 1.03 -8.00 -12.19
CA PHE A 7 0.99 -9.04 -11.16
C PHE A 7 -0.36 -9.74 -11.20
N LEU A 8 -0.34 -11.08 -11.30
CA LEU A 8 -1.54 -11.90 -11.17
C LEU A 8 -1.67 -12.34 -9.71
N ASN A 9 -2.69 -11.82 -9.02
CA ASN A 9 -2.93 -12.07 -7.59
C ASN A 9 -4.21 -12.89 -7.33
N LYS A 10 -4.72 -13.62 -8.32
CA LYS A 10 -5.99 -14.36 -8.22
C LYS A 10 -6.05 -15.28 -6.99
N GLY A 11 -4.98 -16.04 -6.74
CA GLY A 11 -4.93 -16.96 -5.60
C GLY A 11 -5.02 -16.25 -4.25
N PHE A 12 -4.35 -15.10 -4.13
CA PHE A 12 -4.42 -14.26 -2.94
C PHE A 12 -5.81 -13.66 -2.74
N MET A 13 -6.45 -13.15 -3.80
CA MET A 13 -7.81 -12.60 -3.71
C MET A 13 -8.86 -13.68 -3.36
N SER A 14 -8.67 -14.92 -3.81
CA SER A 14 -9.56 -16.03 -3.47
C SER A 14 -9.25 -16.68 -2.11
N LEU A 15 -8.13 -16.34 -1.47
CA LEU A 15 -7.61 -17.10 -0.33
C LEU A 15 -8.64 -17.22 0.80
N ASN A 16 -9.28 -16.11 1.15
CA ASN A 16 -10.27 -16.08 2.23
C ASN A 16 -11.56 -16.86 1.91
N THR A 17 -11.82 -17.26 0.65
CA THR A 17 -13.05 -17.99 0.30
C THR A 17 -12.99 -19.47 0.65
N PHE A 18 -11.81 -20.01 0.94
CA PHE A 18 -11.61 -21.42 1.25
C PHE A 18 -10.83 -21.68 2.55
N LEU A 19 -10.37 -20.62 3.23
CA LEU A 19 -9.81 -20.73 4.57
C LEU A 19 -10.91 -20.98 5.61
N HIS A 20 -10.53 -21.60 6.72
CA HIS A 20 -11.44 -21.73 7.85
C HIS A 20 -11.71 -20.35 8.46
N GLN A 21 -12.94 -20.11 8.90
CA GLN A 21 -13.37 -18.79 9.39
C GLN A 21 -12.47 -18.27 10.54
N SER A 22 -12.01 -19.16 11.43
CA SER A 22 -11.07 -18.80 12.51
C SER A 22 -9.73 -18.27 12.01
N ASP A 23 -9.23 -18.81 10.89
CA ASP A 23 -7.96 -18.40 10.31
C ASP A 23 -8.12 -17.07 9.57
N VAL A 24 -9.27 -16.87 8.92
CA VAL A 24 -9.62 -15.57 8.34
C VAL A 24 -9.73 -14.51 9.44
N GLU A 25 -10.37 -14.79 10.56
CA GLU A 25 -10.47 -13.83 11.66
C GLU A 25 -9.11 -13.51 12.31
N ALA A 26 -8.24 -14.51 12.46
CA ALA A 26 -6.93 -14.33 13.08
C ALA A 26 -5.88 -13.69 12.15
N PHE A 27 -5.97 -13.94 10.84
CA PHE A 27 -4.90 -13.61 9.88
C PHE A 27 -5.38 -12.89 8.62
N SER A 28 -6.64 -12.44 8.54
CA SER A 28 -7.10 -11.68 7.39
C SER A 28 -6.36 -10.34 7.27
N PHE A 29 -6.17 -9.94 6.02
CA PHE A 29 -5.72 -8.61 5.66
C PHE A 29 -6.96 -7.88 5.13
N ASP A 30 -7.46 -6.90 5.89
CA ASP A 30 -8.53 -6.04 5.39
C ASP A 30 -7.95 -4.94 4.50
N ILE A 31 -7.77 -5.31 3.24
CA ILE A 31 -7.20 -4.45 2.19
C ILE A 31 -8.27 -3.61 1.49
N GLU A 32 -9.56 -3.82 1.78
CA GLU A 32 -10.68 -3.10 1.14
C GLU A 32 -11.22 -1.95 2.00
N THR A 33 -10.68 -1.77 3.20
CA THR A 33 -11.07 -0.65 4.05
C THR A 33 -10.60 0.70 3.50
N PRO A 34 -11.35 1.79 3.79
CA PRO A 34 -10.90 3.17 3.57
C PRO A 34 -9.51 3.45 4.16
N ASP A 35 -9.11 2.71 5.19
CA ASP A 35 -7.82 2.80 5.86
C ASP A 35 -6.64 2.35 4.98
N LEU A 36 -6.84 1.58 3.90
CA LEU A 36 -5.73 1.16 3.03
C LEU A 36 -4.96 2.36 2.48
N MET A 37 -5.66 3.41 2.05
CA MET A 37 -5.00 4.59 1.49
C MET A 37 -4.20 5.36 2.55
N ASP A 38 -4.71 5.45 3.78
CA ASP A 38 -4.01 6.08 4.89
C ASP A 38 -2.85 5.23 5.40
N TYR A 39 -3.01 3.91 5.47
CA TYR A 39 -1.94 2.95 5.72
C TYR A 39 -0.82 3.08 4.70
N LEU A 40 -1.13 3.03 3.40
CA LEU A 40 -0.14 3.20 2.32
C LEU A 40 0.55 4.56 2.41
N ARG A 41 -0.20 5.63 2.70
CA ARG A 41 0.35 6.97 2.91
C ARG A 41 1.35 6.98 4.08
N ASN A 42 0.99 6.36 5.19
CA ASN A 42 1.84 6.28 6.38
C ASN A 42 3.10 5.44 6.12
N CYS A 43 2.98 4.33 5.39
CA CYS A 43 4.12 3.52 4.96
C CYS A 43 5.10 4.34 4.10
N LEU A 44 4.59 5.10 3.13
CA LEU A 44 5.43 5.93 2.26
C LEU A 44 6.14 7.05 3.04
N ILE A 45 5.44 7.73 3.96
CA ILE A 45 6.04 8.77 4.81
C ILE A 45 7.09 8.14 5.75
N GLY A 46 6.76 7.01 6.38
CA GLY A 46 7.65 6.27 7.25
C GLY A 46 8.91 5.80 6.53
N GLY A 47 8.77 5.25 5.33
CA GLY A 47 9.90 4.85 4.47
C GLY A 47 10.81 6.05 4.17
N LYS A 48 10.24 7.18 3.73
CA LYS A 48 11.03 8.40 3.49
C LYS A 48 11.79 8.86 4.72
N LYS A 49 11.13 8.93 5.88
CA LYS A 49 11.73 9.45 7.12
C LYS A 49 12.77 8.51 7.73
N TYR A 50 12.46 7.23 7.84
CA TYR A 50 13.24 6.30 8.65
C TYR A 50 14.17 5.40 7.81
N LEU A 51 13.69 4.92 6.67
CA LEU A 51 14.49 4.06 5.79
C LEU A 51 15.46 4.88 4.94
N PHE A 52 14.95 5.90 4.26
CA PHE A 52 15.74 6.73 3.33
C PHE A 52 16.34 7.98 3.97
N LYS A 53 15.90 8.33 5.19
CA LYS A 53 16.38 9.52 5.93
C LYS A 53 16.22 10.82 5.15
N GLU A 54 15.16 10.92 4.34
CA GLU A 54 14.84 12.12 3.57
C GLU A 54 14.15 13.18 4.43
N ASP A 55 14.36 14.45 4.08
CA ASP A 55 13.64 15.56 4.67
C ASP A 55 12.19 15.63 4.15
N ILE A 56 11.25 15.26 5.01
CA ILE A 56 9.80 15.29 4.77
C ILE A 56 9.23 16.71 4.58
N SER A 57 9.97 17.77 4.96
CA SER A 57 9.56 19.16 4.76
C SER A 57 9.41 19.52 3.27
N ASN A 58 10.02 18.73 2.37
CA ASN A 58 9.98 18.94 0.94
C ASN A 58 8.75 18.31 0.25
N ILE A 59 7.91 17.55 0.97
CA ILE A 59 6.67 16.96 0.41
C ILE A 59 5.73 18.00 -0.24
N PRO A 60 5.49 19.19 0.35
CA PRO A 60 4.69 20.24 -0.29
C PRO A 60 5.29 20.75 -1.60
N LYS A 61 6.63 20.80 -1.70
CA LYS A 61 7.33 21.20 -2.93
C LYS A 61 7.14 20.15 -4.03
N ALA A 62 7.24 18.86 -3.68
CA ALA A 62 7.03 17.76 -4.62
C ALA A 62 5.59 17.74 -5.19
N ARG A 63 4.58 18.12 -4.39
CA ARG A 63 3.18 18.19 -4.85
C ARG A 63 2.97 19.20 -5.99
N LYS A 64 3.79 20.26 -6.08
CA LYS A 64 3.73 21.23 -7.19
C LYS A 64 4.20 20.64 -8.52
N ASN A 65 5.02 19.60 -8.50
CA ASN A 65 5.53 18.95 -9.71
C ASN A 65 4.52 17.97 -10.34
N ILE A 66 3.46 17.58 -9.62
CA ILE A 66 2.42 16.68 -10.15
C ILE A 66 1.54 17.41 -11.18
N TYR A 67 1.37 18.72 -11.02
CA TYR A 67 0.52 19.55 -11.89
C TYR A 67 1.32 20.28 -12.99
N ARG A 68 2.59 19.91 -13.15
CA ARG A 68 3.52 20.52 -14.09
C ARG A 68 3.68 19.62 -15.31
#